data_AF-A0A3Q1EZ88-F1
#
_entry.id   AF-A0A3Q1EZ88-F1
#
_cell.length_a   1.000
_cell.length_b   1.000
_cell.length_c   1.000
_cell.angle_alpha   90.00
_cell.angle_beta   90.00
_cell.angle_gamma   90.00
#
_symmetry.space_group_name_H-M   'P 1'
#
loop_
_entity.id
_entity.type
_entity.pdbx_description
1 polymer ?
#
loop_
_entity_poly.entity_id
_entity_poly.type
_entity_poly.pdbx_seq_one_letter_code
_entity_poly.pdbx_strand_id
1 'polypeptide(L)'
;MFYEDMIEDTGREIGKLCSFLGLSPSAEEKRMIVGGTQFDNMKKNEMANYSTIPVMDFKISPFMRKGMTPNKKRTFSDRKEREMKCVWVKTVQGNVERAY
;
A
#
# COMPACT_ATOMS: atom_id res chain seq x y z
N MET A 1 -3.71 10.11 2.88
CA MET A 1 -3.15 9.30 1.79
C MET A 1 -3.45 7.85 2.13
N PHE A 2 -4.27 7.17 1.33
CA PHE A 2 -4.58 5.75 1.51
C PHE A 2 -3.79 4.90 0.51
N TYR A 3 -3.57 3.61 0.83
CA TYR A 3 -2.83 2.71 -0.06
C TYR A 3 -3.60 2.45 -1.36
N GLU A 4 -4.91 2.39 -1.27
CA GLU A 4 -5.84 2.22 -2.38
C GLU A 4 -5.71 3.38 -3.38
N ASP A 5 -5.69 4.63 -2.90
CA ASP A 5 -5.53 5.82 -3.74
C ASP A 5 -4.18 5.80 -4.48
N MET A 6 -3.11 5.32 -3.83
CA MET A 6 -1.79 5.20 -4.46
C MET A 6 -1.75 4.17 -5.57
N ILE A 7 -2.49 3.07 -5.43
CA ILE A 7 -2.63 2.06 -6.49
C ILE A 7 -3.51 2.60 -7.62
N GLU A 8 -4.55 3.36 -7.30
CA GLU A 8 -5.49 3.92 -8.29
C GLU A 8 -4.83 5.01 -9.13
N ASP A 9 -4.18 5.99 -8.50
CA ASP A 9 -3.47 7.07 -9.18
C ASP A 9 -2.23 7.52 -8.39
N THR A 10 -1.13 6.81 -8.62
CA THR A 10 0.17 7.10 -8.00
C THR A 10 0.65 8.52 -8.34
N GLY A 11 0.38 9.03 -9.54
CA GLY A 11 0.83 10.35 -9.98
C GLY A 11 0.14 11.48 -9.21
N ARG A 12 -1.17 11.35 -9.00
CA ARG A 12 -1.96 12.29 -8.18
C ARG A 12 -1.51 12.28 -6.73
N GLU A 13 -1.31 11.11 -6.14
CA GLU A 13 -0.86 11.03 -4.73
C GLU A 13 0.56 11.55 -4.54
N ILE A 14 1.48 11.30 -5.49
CA ILE A 14 2.80 11.93 -5.50
C ILE A 14 2.66 13.45 -5.61
N GLY A 15 1.76 13.95 -6.46
CA GLY A 15 1.47 15.38 -6.55
C GLY A 15 1.05 15.99 -5.21
N LYS A 16 0.12 15.35 -4.51
CA LYS A 16 -0.30 15.77 -3.15
C LYS A 16 0.86 15.76 -2.17
N LEU A 17 1.71 14.74 -2.21
CA LEU A 17 2.89 14.63 -1.36
C LEU A 17 3.90 15.74 -1.65
N CYS A 18 4.17 16.03 -2.92
CA CYS A 18 5.05 17.13 -3.32
C CYS A 18 4.50 18.48 -2.86
N SER A 19 3.20 18.73 -3.01
CA SER A 19 2.57 19.95 -2.48
C SER A 19 2.68 20.04 -0.96
N PHE A 20 2.50 18.93 -0.24
CA PHE A 20 2.68 18.88 1.22
C PHE A 20 4.11 19.19 1.66
N LEU A 21 5.11 18.69 0.92
CA LEU A 21 6.53 18.93 1.18
C LEU A 21 7.03 20.28 0.62
N GLY A 22 6.19 21.06 -0.07
CA GLY A 22 6.59 22.30 -0.73
C GLY A 22 7.52 22.12 -1.93
N LEU A 23 7.54 20.93 -2.54
CA LEU A 23 8.39 20.59 -3.68
C LEU A 23 7.65 20.77 -5.01
N SER A 24 8.37 21.26 -6.02
CA SER A 24 7.87 21.44 -7.39
C SER A 24 8.65 20.59 -8.40
N PRO A 25 8.49 19.26 -8.40
CA PRO A 25 9.23 18.41 -9.33
C PRO A 25 8.75 18.62 -10.78
N SER A 26 9.70 18.53 -11.69
CA SER A 26 9.48 18.55 -13.13
C SER A 26 8.61 17.36 -13.58
N ALA A 27 8.04 17.45 -14.78
CA ALA A 27 7.26 16.36 -15.36
C ALA A 27 8.09 15.08 -15.55
N GLU A 28 9.38 15.21 -15.81
CA GLU A 28 10.31 14.10 -15.97
C GLU A 28 10.61 13.40 -14.65
N GLU A 29 10.89 14.16 -13.58
CA GLU A 29 11.07 13.61 -12.24
C GLU A 29 9.82 12.88 -11.76
N LYS A 30 8.62 13.46 -11.97
CA LYS A 30 7.36 12.80 -11.64
C LYS A 30 7.21 11.46 -12.37
N ARG A 31 7.55 11.40 -13.66
CA ARG A 31 7.51 10.15 -14.44
C ARG A 31 8.52 9.12 -13.93
N MET A 32 9.74 9.55 -13.60
CA MET A 32 10.74 8.65 -13.02
C MET A 32 10.29 8.08 -11.67
N ILE A 33 9.73 8.92 -10.79
CA ILE A 33 9.23 8.48 -9.49
C ILE A 33 8.05 7.51 -9.69
N VAL A 34 7.06 7.85 -10.51
CA VAL A 34 5.92 6.97 -10.80
C VAL A 34 6.38 5.64 -11.38
N GLY A 35 7.37 5.64 -12.28
CA GLY A 35 7.96 4.43 -12.84
C GLY A 35 8.70 3.59 -11.80
N GLY A 36 9.59 4.20 -11.01
CA GLY A 36 10.39 3.51 -10.00
C GLY A 36 9.56 2.96 -8.83
N THR A 37 8.43 3.60 -8.52
CA THR A 37 7.52 3.20 -7.43
C THR A 37 6.49 2.15 -7.86
N GLN A 38 6.47 1.73 -9.13
CA GLN A 38 5.65 0.60 -9.55
C GLN A 38 6.08 -0.67 -8.83
N PHE A 39 5.11 -1.45 -8.38
CA PHE A 39 5.35 -2.67 -7.60
C PHE A 39 6.30 -3.65 -8.31
N ASP A 40 6.14 -3.85 -9.62
CA ASP A 40 6.99 -4.75 -10.39
C ASP A 40 8.44 -4.29 -10.46
N ASN A 41 8.68 -2.98 -10.48
CA ASN A 41 10.02 -2.39 -10.47
C ASN A 41 10.63 -2.48 -9.08
N MET A 42 9.86 -2.16 -8.02
CA MET A 42 10.31 -2.29 -6.64
C MET A 42 10.63 -3.74 -6.25
N LYS A 43 9.85 -4.71 -6.77
CA LYS A 43 10.08 -6.14 -6.51
C LYS A 43 11.41 -6.65 -7.08
N LYS A 44 11.87 -6.07 -8.19
CA LYS A 44 13.17 -6.41 -8.82
C LYS A 44 14.35 -5.63 -8.24
N ASN A 45 14.08 -4.52 -7.54
CA ASN A 45 15.12 -3.71 -6.94
C ASN A 45 15.63 -4.35 -5.64
N GLU A 46 16.88 -4.81 -5.63
CA GLU A 46 17.53 -5.45 -4.48
C GLU A 46 17.59 -4.56 -3.23
N MET A 47 17.64 -3.24 -3.41
CA MET A 47 17.61 -2.28 -2.31
C MET A 47 16.21 -2.11 -1.69
N ALA A 48 15.15 -2.49 -2.41
CA ALA A 48 13.76 -2.28 -1.98
C ALA A 48 12.99 -3.58 -1.70
N ASN A 49 13.44 -4.71 -2.26
CA ASN A 49 12.78 -6.01 -2.10
C ASN A 49 13.27 -6.81 -0.88
N TYR A 50 14.25 -6.26 -0.14
CA TYR A 50 14.83 -6.82 1.08
C TYR A 50 15.49 -8.19 0.90
N SER A 51 15.86 -8.58 -0.33
CA SER A 51 16.51 -9.87 -0.62
C SER A 51 17.86 -10.03 0.08
N THR A 52 18.50 -8.93 0.45
CA THR A 52 19.80 -8.87 1.11
C THR A 52 19.72 -9.06 2.63
N ILE A 53 18.52 -9.12 3.22
CA ILE A 53 18.35 -9.33 4.66
C ILE A 53 18.24 -10.82 4.97
N PRO A 54 19.21 -11.39 5.73
CA PRO A 54 19.27 -12.84 5.99
C PRO A 54 18.17 -13.37 6.92
N VAL A 55 17.43 -12.48 7.59
CA VAL A 55 16.32 -12.83 8.49
C VAL A 55 15.05 -13.22 7.73
N MET A 56 14.92 -12.81 6.47
CA MET A 56 13.72 -12.99 5.68
C MET A 56 13.84 -14.26 4.81
N ASP A 57 13.00 -15.26 5.07
CA ASP A 57 12.95 -16.47 4.23
C ASP A 57 12.04 -16.27 3.00
N PHE A 58 12.68 -15.88 1.90
CA PHE A 58 12.01 -15.68 0.61
C PHE A 58 11.51 -16.98 -0.04
N LYS A 59 11.93 -18.17 0.42
CA LYS A 59 11.39 -19.45 -0.07
C LYS A 59 9.97 -19.68 0.45
N ILE A 60 9.65 -19.20 1.65
CA ILE A 60 8.31 -19.27 2.23
C ILE A 60 7.40 -18.20 1.62
N SER A 61 7.85 -16.95 1.67
CA SER A 61 7.11 -15.84 1.08
C SER A 61 8.03 -14.64 0.86
N PRO A 62 8.10 -14.11 -0.37
CA PRO A 62 8.77 -12.84 -0.61
C PRO A 62 8.11 -11.70 0.17
N PHE A 63 8.92 -10.71 0.58
CA PHE A 63 8.42 -9.49 1.22
C PHE A 63 7.44 -8.73 0.30
N MET A 64 7.86 -8.49 -0.94
CA MET A 64 7.00 -7.96 -2.02
C MET A 64 6.09 -9.08 -2.57
N ARG A 65 5.10 -9.50 -1.77
CA ARG A 65 4.25 -10.68 -2.03
C ARG A 65 3.20 -10.46 -3.12
N LYS A 66 2.36 -9.43 -2.98
CA LYS A 66 1.30 -9.04 -3.94
C LYS A 66 1.08 -7.53 -3.87
N GLY A 67 1.32 -6.82 -4.97
CA GLY A 67 1.09 -5.37 -5.11
C GLY A 67 -0.27 -5.03 -5.65
N MET A 68 -1.32 -5.71 -5.17
CA MET A 68 -2.68 -5.52 -5.65
C MET A 68 -3.61 -5.24 -4.46
N THR A 69 -4.52 -4.30 -4.67
CA THR A 69 -5.60 -4.00 -3.72
C THR A 69 -6.45 -5.26 -3.45
N PRO A 70 -6.88 -5.51 -2.20
CA PRO A 70 -7.64 -6.70 -1.80
C PRO A 70 -8.88 -7.03 -2.66
N ASN A 71 -9.44 -6.04 -3.35
CA ASN A 71 -10.64 -6.19 -4.21
C ASN A 71 -10.48 -7.18 -5.38
N LYS A 72 -9.26 -7.58 -5.75
CA LYS A 72 -9.07 -8.58 -6.81
C LYS A 72 -8.81 -9.97 -6.22
N LYS A 73 -9.91 -10.68 -5.95
CA LYS A 73 -9.99 -12.15 -5.85
C LYS A 73 -9.32 -12.84 -4.65
N ARG A 74 -9.34 -12.24 -3.45
CA ARG A 74 -9.16 -13.01 -2.21
C ARG A 74 -10.44 -12.99 -1.39
N THR A 75 -11.24 -14.02 -1.58
CA THR A 75 -12.39 -14.31 -0.72
C THR A 75 -11.90 -14.93 0.58
N PHE A 76 -12.04 -14.20 1.68
CA PHE A 76 -12.16 -14.84 2.99
C PHE A 76 -13.42 -15.73 2.97
N SER A 77 -13.50 -16.72 3.85
CA SER A 77 -14.79 -17.37 4.06
C SER A 77 -15.77 -16.38 4.69
N ASP A 78 -17.04 -16.44 4.30
CA ASP A 78 -18.09 -15.52 4.77
C ASP A 78 -18.13 -15.38 6.30
N ARG A 79 -17.87 -16.49 7.01
CA ARG A 79 -17.78 -16.50 8.48
C ARG A 79 -16.68 -15.56 8.98
N LYS A 80 -15.47 -15.67 8.44
CA LYS A 80 -14.32 -14.84 8.85
C LYS A 80 -14.53 -13.38 8.49
N GLU A 81 -15.14 -13.12 7.33
CA GLU A 81 -15.48 -11.74 6.93
C GLU A 81 -16.47 -11.10 7.90
N ARG A 82 -17.51 -11.83 8.31
CA ARG A 82 -18.50 -11.35 9.29
C ARG A 82 -17.89 -11.08 10.66
N GLU A 83 -17.05 -12.00 11.15
CA GLU A 83 -16.34 -11.83 12.43
C GLU A 83 -15.45 -10.58 12.38
N MET A 84 -14.69 -10.41 11.30
CA MET A 84 -13.80 -9.28 11.11
C MET A 84 -14.56 -7.95 11.02
N LYS A 85 -15.69 -7.91 10.29
CA LYS A 85 -16.60 -6.74 10.25
C LYS A 85 -17.15 -6.39 11.63
N CYS A 86 -17.58 -7.39 12.41
CA CYS A 86 -18.12 -7.18 13.77
C CYS A 86 -17.08 -6.56 14.70
N VAL A 87 -15.83 -7.06 14.67
CA VAL A 87 -14.73 -6.49 15.44
C VAL A 87 -14.44 -5.06 14.99
N TRP A 88 -14.37 -4.80 13.69
CA TRP A 88 -14.07 -3.47 13.14
C TRP A 88 -15.08 -2.39 13.57
N VAL A 89 -16.37 -2.69 13.50
CA VAL A 89 -17.43 -1.76 13.94
C VAL A 89 -17.27 -1.42 15.42
N LYS A 90 -17.00 -2.43 16.26
CA LYS A 90 -16.85 -2.25 17.71
C LYS A 90 -15.61 -1.44 18.09
N THR A 91 -14.48 -1.66 17.41
CA THR A 91 -13.20 -1.08 17.80
C THR A 91 -12.89 0.25 17.10
N VAL A 92 -13.32 0.41 15.85
CA VAL A 92 -13.00 1.61 15.08
C VAL A 92 -14.18 2.57 15.10
N GLN A 93 -15.39 2.11 14.77
CA GLN A 93 -16.56 2.98 14.65
C GLN A 93 -17.10 3.41 16.03
N GLY A 94 -17.17 2.49 16.99
CA GLY A 94 -17.59 2.78 18.37
C GLY A 94 -16.58 3.61 19.21
N ASN A 95 -15.36 3.83 18.71
CA ASN A 95 -14.40 4.76 19.29
C ASN A 95 -14.46 6.14 18.65
N VAL A 96 -14.90 6.24 17.39
CA VAL A 96 -15.14 7.53 16.70
C VAL A 96 -16.33 8.26 17.32
N GLU A 97 -17.39 7.55 17.73
CA GLU A 97 -18.56 8.17 18.39
C GLU A 97 -18.32 8.60 19.84
N ARG A 98 -17.30 8.05 20.52
CA ARG A 98 -16.92 8.43 21.90
C ARG A 98 -15.91 9.58 21.97
N ALA A 99 -15.40 10.02 20.82
CA ALA A 99 -14.41 11.09 20.71
C ALA A 99 -15.03 12.48 20.44
N TYR A 100 -16.37 12.60 20.49
CA TYR A 100 -17.12 13.84 20.37
C TYR A 100 -18.01 14.07 21.59
#